data_AF-A0A3N6LVF6-F1
#
_entry.id   AF-A0A3N6LVF6-F1
#
_cell.length_a   1.000
_cell.length_b   1.000
_cell.length_c   1.000
_cell.angle_alpha   90.00
_cell.angle_beta   90.00
_cell.angle_gamma   90.00
#
_symmetry.space_group_name_H-M   'P 1'
#
loop_
_entity.id
_entity.type
_entity.pdbx_description
1 polymer ?
#
loop_
_entity_poly.entity_id
_entity_poly.type
_entity_poly.pdbx_seq_one_letter_code
_entity_poly.pdbx_strand_id
1 'polypeptide(L)' 'MDLVSFLLATAVAHVGFAIFVTAHASFTDREAGNWPYITLALGLAGVAGYFFYDETTSRGRI' A
#
# COMPACT_ATOMS: atom_id res chain seq x y z
N MET A 1 16.05 -1.48 4.34
CA MET A 1 15.05 -2.43 4.87
C MET A 1 15.18 -3.71 4.08
N ASP A 2 15.11 -4.87 4.73
CA ASP A 2 14.99 -6.15 4.01
C ASP A 2 13.62 -6.23 3.31
N LEU A 3 13.54 -6.97 2.20
CA LEU A 3 12.35 -7.11 1.36
C LEU A 3 11.13 -7.55 2.17
N VAL A 4 11.31 -8.54 3.06
CA VAL A 4 10.22 -9.04 3.91
C VAL A 4 9.67 -7.93 4.80
N SER A 5 10.56 -7.12 5.37
CA SER A 5 10.18 -5.99 6.23
C SER A 5 9.40 -4.92 5.46
N PHE A 6 9.80 -4.62 4.22
CA PHE A 6 9.10 -3.66 3.36
C PHE A 6 7.71 -4.17 2.95
N LEU A 7 7.61 -5.42 2.52
CA LEU A 7 6.34 -6.04 2.14
C LEU A 7 5.37 -6.08 3.32
N LEU A 8 5.87 -6.48 4.50
CA LEU A 8 5.05 -6.52 5.71
C LEU A 8 4.57 -5.11 6.11
N ALA A 9 5.47 -4.12 6.14
CA ALA A 9 5.10 -2.75 6.46
C ALA A 9 4.06 -2.19 5.48
N THR A 10 4.23 -2.44 4.18
CA THR A 10 3.30 -2.01 3.15
C THR A 10 1.94 -2.67 3.29
N ALA A 11 1.90 -3.99 3.55
CA ALA A 11 0.67 -4.73 3.76
C ALA A 11 -0.06 -4.24 5.01
N VAL A 12 0.63 -4.13 6.15
CA VAL A 12 0.05 -3.66 7.41
C VAL A 12 -0.49 -2.24 7.27
N ALA A 13 0.26 -1.34 6.64
CA ALA A 13 -0.17 0.03 6.43
C ALA A 13 -1.46 0.11 5.60
N HIS A 14 -1.51 -0.55 4.45
CA HIS A 14 -2.65 -0.40 3.53
C HIS A 14 -3.88 -1.21 3.98
N VAL A 15 -3.69 -2.36 4.62
CA VAL A 15 -4.80 -3.11 5.28
C VAL A 15 -5.33 -2.30 6.46
N GLY A 16 -4.45 -1.74 7.29
CA GLY A 16 -4.84 -0.88 8.41
C GLY A 16 -5.60 0.36 7.94
N PHE A 17 -5.15 1.01 6.87
CA PHE A 17 -5.87 2.12 6.25
C PHE A 17 -7.23 1.71 5.67
N ALA A 18 -7.33 0.56 5.00
CA ALA A 18 -8.60 0.08 4.47
C ALA A 18 -9.62 -0.18 5.60
N ILE A 19 -9.16 -0.75 6.72
CA ILE A 19 -9.96 -0.91 7.93
C ILE A 19 -10.36 0.46 8.49
N PHE A 20 -9.40 1.39 8.61
CA PHE A 20 -9.66 2.74 9.13
C PHE A 20 -10.69 3.50 8.31
N VAL A 21 -10.58 3.49 6.99
CA VAL A 21 -11.55 4.14 6.09
C VAL A 21 -12.93 3.54 6.26
N THR A 22 -13.02 2.21 6.35
CA THR A 22 -14.28 1.49 6.55
C THR A 22 -14.90 1.82 7.90
N ALA A 23 -14.10 1.82 8.97
CA ALA A 23 -14.55 2.16 10.31
C ALA A 23 -15.00 3.62 10.40
N HIS A 24 -14.23 4.55 9.83
CA HIS A 24 -14.57 5.97 9.78
C HIS A 24 -15.89 6.20 9.03
N ALA A 25 -16.08 5.55 7.89
CA ALA A 25 -17.33 5.60 7.13
C ALA A 25 -18.52 5.11 7.98
N SER A 26 -18.37 3.98 8.67
CA SER A 26 -19.38 3.44 9.58
C SER A 26 -19.69 4.36 10.76
N PHE A 27 -18.70 5.03 11.35
CA PHE A 27 -18.90 5.94 12.49
C PHE A 27 -19.47 7.30 12.09
N THR A 28 -19.37 7.68 10.81
CA THR A 28 -19.80 9.00 10.32
C THR A 28 -21.05 8.96 9.45
N ASP A 29 -21.71 7.80 9.34
CA ASP A 29 -22.83 7.57 8.41
C ASP A 29 -22.51 8.04 6.98
N ARG A 30 -21.25 7.88 6.57
CA ARG A 30 -20.78 8.19 5.22
C ARG A 30 -20.54 6.89 4.46
N GLU A 31 -20.78 6.92 3.16
CA GLU A 31 -20.39 5.81 2.31
C GLU A 31 -18.88 5.80 2.10
N ALA A 32 -18.24 4.66 2.39
CA ALA A 32 -16.82 4.46 2.12
C ALA A 32 -16.52 4.42 0.60
N GLY A 33 -17.53 4.13 -0.23
CA GLY A 33 -17.36 3.93 -1.67
C GLY A 33 -16.24 2.92 -1.98
N ASN A 34 -15.42 3.24 -2.98
CA ASN A 34 -14.29 2.40 -3.39
C ASN A 34 -12.99 2.69 -2.62
N TRP A 35 -12.98 3.60 -1.65
CA TRP A 35 -11.76 4.03 -0.96
C TRP A 35 -10.98 2.90 -0.25
N PRO A 36 -11.63 1.90 0.38
CA PRO A 36 -10.90 0.75 0.93
C PRO A 36 -10.11 -0.01 -0.14
N TYR A 37 -10.69 -0.21 -1.33
CA TYR A 37 -10.03 -0.89 -2.45
C TYR A 37 -8.94 -0.04 -3.09
N ILE A 38 -9.16 1.27 -3.24
CA ILE A 38 -8.16 2.21 -3.77
C ILE A 38 -6.91 2.19 -2.89
N THR A 39 -7.07 2.21 -1.58
CA THR A 39 -5.93 2.17 -0.67
C THR A 39 -5.12 0.87 -0.82
N LEU A 40 -5.79 -0.28 -0.99
CA LEU A 40 -5.10 -1.54 -1.27
C LEU A 40 -4.36 -1.51 -2.62
N ALA A 41 -4.96 -0.95 -3.66
CA ALA A 41 -4.33 -0.80 -4.97
C ALA A 41 -3.09 0.11 -4.91
N LEU A 42 -3.13 1.18 -4.12
CA LEU A 42 -1.97 2.04 -3.86
C LEU A 42 -0.85 1.28 -3.13
N GLY A 43 -1.19 0.37 -2.22
CA GLY A 43 -0.22 -0.52 -1.60
C GLY A 43 0.48 -1.42 -2.60
N LEU A 44 -0.28 -2.02 -3.53
CA LEU A 44 0.28 -2.82 -4.62
C LEU A 44 1.15 -1.97 -5.57
N ALA A 45 0.74 -0.75 -5.87
CA ALA A 45 1.52 0.18 -6.68
C ALA A 45 2.85 0.55 -5.99
N GLY A 46 2.85 0.74 -4.66
CA GLY A 46 4.07 0.94 -3.87
C GLY A 46 5.02 -0.25 -3.91
N VAL A 47 4.48 -1.48 -3.83
CA VAL A 47 5.27 -2.70 -4.00
C VAL A 47 5.87 -2.78 -5.40
N ALA A 48 5.07 -2.55 -6.44
CA ALA A 48 5.56 -2.54 -7.81
C ALA A 48 6.67 -1.50 -8.01
N GLY A 49 6.48 -0.27 -7.51
CA GLY A 49 7.47 0.80 -7.57
C GLY A 49 8.79 0.43 -6.89
N TYR A 50 8.76 -0.28 -5.77
CA TYR A 50 9.97 -0.77 -5.10
C TYR A 50 10.78 -1.72 -6.00
N PHE A 51 10.12 -2.69 -6.65
CA PHE A 51 10.79 -3.61 -7.57
C PHE A 51 11.35 -2.91 -8.81
N PHE A 52 10.59 -1.99 -9.43
CA PHE A 52 11.07 -1.23 -10.58
C PHE A 52 12.23 -0.29 -10.22
N TYR A 53 12.21 0.34 -9.04
CA TYR A 53 13.28 1.20 -8.57
C TYR A 53 14.56 0.41 -8.22
N ASP A 54 14.43 -0.75 -7.59
CA ASP A 54 15.56 -1.63 -7.28
C ASP A 54 16.22 -2.19 -8.55
N GLU A 55 15.43 -2.59 -9.54
CA GLU A 55 15.93 -3.05 -10.84
C GLU A 55 16.67 -1.94 -11.60
N THR A 56 16.10 -0.74 -11.68
CA THR A 56 16.73 0.41 -12.36
C THR A 56 18.01 0.88 -11.67
N THR A 57 18.04 0.87 -10.33
CA THR A 57 19.25 1.17 -9.54
C THR A 57 20.35 0.14 -9.78
N SER A 58 20.00 -1.15 -9.85
CA SER A 58 20.94 -2.23 -10.14
C SER A 58 21.51 -2.15 -11.57
N ARG A 59 20.69 -1.72 -12.54
CA ARG A 59 21.08 -1.59 -13.95
C ARG A 59 22.02 -0.40 -14.24
N GLY A 60 22.05 0.62 -13.38
CA GLY A 60 22.97 1.76 -13.48
C GLY A 60 24.35 1.51 -12.87
N ARG A 61 24.58 0.33 -12.27
CA ARG A 61 25.85 -0.09 -11.67
C ARG A 61 26.55 -1.08 -12.62
N ILE A 62 26.87 -0.64 -13.83
CA ILE A 62 27.76 -1.32 -14.79
C ILE A 62 28.75 -0.31 -15.38
#